data_AF-A0A9P4QKH7-F1
#
_entry.id   AF-A0A9P4QKH7-F1
#
_cell.length_a   1.000
_cell.length_b   1.000
_cell.length_c   1.000
_cell.angle_alpha   90.00
_cell.angle_beta   90.00
_cell.angle_gamma   90.00
#
_symmetry.space_group_name_H-M   'P 1'
#
loop_
_entity.id
_entity.type
_entity.pdbx_description
1 polymer ?
#
loop_
_entity_poly.entity_id
_entity_poly.type
_entity_poly.pdbx_seq_one_letter_code
_entity_poly.pdbx_strand_id
1 'polypeptide(L)'
;MPLSKRRRAPVEVEDEDEIEVATPIPTQRTRTAASPLDEGDEDEEQDNGSGSLAELSKNFVRYALACEYARIPIRRQDVSQKVLGSHSRAFKQVFDATNAQLLDVFGMEMVELPNKEKVTTRQKRAAAASESQNKSSNQWVLQNALPERFRTPQILSPPQAPTSELESAYIGLYTMVISLITLNGGSLSEQRLDRYLRRMNADESTPVGRKDDVLKRMEKDGYIVKVKETSVDGGDTIDWMVGPRGKVEVGAEAVAGFARVVYGNDVTEDIEQRLTRSLGIAEGGPSQQPAISGTAGTAGTAGTAVQGEERRQSRRLGRRGNGGDEGE
;
A
#
# COMPACT_ATOMS: atom_id res chain seq x y z
N MET A 1 0.04 5.91 -74.16
CA MET A 1 -0.29 7.33 -73.93
C MET A 1 -0.99 7.47 -72.58
N PRO A 2 -0.79 8.57 -71.85
CA PRO A 2 -1.24 8.72 -70.46
C PRO A 2 -2.64 9.34 -70.34
N LEU A 3 -3.26 9.24 -69.17
CA LEU A 3 -4.16 10.27 -68.63
C LEU A 3 -4.24 10.19 -67.10
N SER A 4 -3.81 11.24 -66.40
CA SER A 4 -3.85 11.34 -64.93
C SER A 4 -4.98 12.28 -64.47
N LYS A 5 -5.93 11.76 -63.68
CA LYS A 5 -6.92 12.43 -62.78
C LYS A 5 -7.95 11.36 -62.34
N ARG A 6 -8.62 11.41 -61.19
CA ARG A 6 -9.08 12.57 -60.40
C ARG A 6 -9.32 12.18 -58.93
N ARG A 7 -9.41 13.15 -58.03
CA ARG A 7 -9.98 12.98 -56.67
C ARG A 7 -11.44 12.49 -56.75
N ARG A 8 -11.91 11.73 -55.76
CA ARG A 8 -13.33 11.63 -55.38
C ARG A 8 -13.60 12.51 -54.15
N ALA A 9 -14.85 12.94 -53.98
CA ALA A 9 -15.39 13.60 -52.80
C ALA A 9 -16.49 12.71 -52.16
N PRO A 10 -16.83 12.89 -50.87
CA PRO A 10 -17.89 12.15 -50.18
C PRO A 10 -19.26 12.86 -50.26
N VAL A 11 -20.33 12.09 -50.54
CA VAL A 11 -21.72 12.51 -50.85
C VAL A 11 -22.59 11.23 -50.84
N GLU A 12 -23.83 11.11 -50.33
CA GLU A 12 -24.58 11.72 -49.18
C GLU A 12 -24.44 10.81 -47.90
N VAL A 13 -25.02 10.97 -46.69
CA VAL A 13 -26.03 11.82 -46.01
C VAL A 13 -27.51 11.30 -45.95
N GLU A 14 -27.92 10.80 -44.77
CA GLU A 14 -29.28 10.77 -44.13
C GLU A 14 -28.98 10.86 -42.60
N ASP A 15 -29.47 11.77 -41.74
CA ASP A 15 -30.79 12.42 -41.51
C ASP A 15 -31.77 11.52 -40.71
N GLU A 16 -32.53 11.94 -39.68
CA GLU A 16 -32.85 13.27 -39.10
C GLU A 16 -32.84 13.22 -37.53
N ASP A 17 -32.54 14.34 -36.85
CA ASP A 17 -33.44 15.04 -35.88
C ASP A 17 -32.68 16.08 -35.04
N GLU A 18 -33.32 17.22 -34.78
CA GLU A 18 -32.69 18.48 -34.32
C GLU A 18 -33.34 19.06 -33.03
N ILE A 19 -32.63 19.93 -32.30
CA ILE A 19 -33.17 21.17 -31.69
C ILE A 19 -32.03 22.02 -31.08
N GLU A 20 -32.15 23.34 -31.25
CA GLU A 20 -31.10 24.34 -31.03
C GLU A 20 -31.03 24.92 -29.59
N VAL A 21 -29.86 25.48 -29.22
CA VAL A 21 -29.78 26.78 -28.53
C VAL A 21 -28.59 27.57 -29.10
N ALA A 22 -28.80 28.84 -29.49
CA ALA A 22 -27.88 29.59 -30.35
C ALA A 22 -26.80 30.44 -29.64
N THR A 23 -25.70 30.69 -30.36
CA THR A 23 -24.65 31.67 -30.02
C THR A 23 -24.78 32.97 -30.84
N PRO A 24 -24.67 34.17 -30.24
CA PRO A 24 -24.54 35.43 -30.98
C PRO A 24 -23.07 35.84 -31.21
N ILE A 25 -22.79 36.57 -32.31
CA ILE A 25 -21.46 37.10 -32.67
C ILE A 25 -21.50 38.66 -32.75
N PRO A 26 -20.50 39.43 -33.25
CA PRO A 26 -19.94 40.56 -32.50
C PRO A 26 -20.42 41.96 -32.98
N THR A 27 -20.00 43.03 -32.29
CA THR A 27 -20.13 44.42 -32.78
C THR A 27 -19.02 45.34 -32.22
N GLN A 28 -18.78 46.50 -32.86
CA GLN A 28 -17.58 47.34 -32.63
C GLN A 28 -17.85 48.69 -31.96
N ARG A 29 -16.86 49.14 -31.15
CA ARG A 29 -16.54 50.54 -30.74
C ARG A 29 -17.58 51.21 -29.81
N THR A 30 -17.18 51.94 -28.76
CA THR A 30 -16.29 53.11 -28.80
C THR A 30 -15.53 53.36 -27.47
N ARG A 31 -14.47 54.18 -27.54
CA ARG A 31 -13.47 54.51 -26.50
C ARG A 31 -14.03 55.26 -25.27
N THR A 32 -13.42 55.04 -24.09
CA THR A 32 -12.93 56.11 -23.18
C THR A 32 -11.99 55.57 -22.09
N ALA A 33 -11.16 56.47 -21.54
CA ALA A 33 -10.31 56.34 -20.33
C ALA A 33 -9.17 55.29 -20.36
N ALA A 34 -8.16 55.55 -19.53
CA ALA A 34 -6.93 54.75 -19.45
C ALA A 34 -6.41 54.68 -18.00
N SER A 35 -5.68 53.61 -17.69
CA SER A 35 -4.71 53.53 -16.59
C SER A 35 -3.73 52.42 -16.95
N PRO A 36 -2.41 52.68 -17.02
CA PRO A 36 -1.43 51.62 -17.22
C PRO A 36 -1.28 50.83 -15.92
N LEU A 37 -1.25 49.50 -16.03
CA LEU A 37 -0.67 48.63 -15.02
C LEU A 37 0.62 48.05 -15.61
N ASP A 38 1.60 47.89 -14.74
CA ASP A 38 2.99 47.63 -15.09
C ASP A 38 3.16 46.18 -15.57
N GLU A 39 3.65 45.96 -16.80
CA GLU A 39 4.08 44.63 -17.27
C GLU A 39 5.48 44.33 -16.73
N GLY A 40 5.56 44.19 -15.41
CA GLY A 40 6.71 43.64 -14.71
C GLY A 40 6.75 42.12 -14.89
N ASP A 41 7.31 41.66 -16.01
CA ASP A 41 7.53 40.24 -16.32
C ASP A 41 8.72 39.71 -15.48
N GLU A 42 8.52 39.68 -14.15
CA GLU A 42 9.47 39.11 -13.19
C GLU A 42 9.31 37.58 -13.18
N ASP A 43 10.11 36.91 -14.02
CA ASP A 43 10.42 35.48 -13.90
C ASP A 43 11.11 35.21 -12.54
N GLU A 44 10.33 35.14 -11.46
CA GLU A 44 10.77 34.54 -10.20
C GLU A 44 11.02 33.04 -10.44
N GLU A 45 12.24 32.68 -10.85
CA GLU A 45 12.80 31.35 -10.58
C GLU A 45 12.89 31.16 -9.06
N GLN A 46 11.77 30.76 -8.48
CA GLN A 46 11.53 30.84 -7.05
C GLN A 46 12.38 29.83 -6.28
N ASP A 47 13.53 30.30 -5.77
CA ASP A 47 14.48 29.53 -4.98
C ASP A 47 13.88 29.11 -3.63
N ASN A 48 13.07 28.06 -3.68
CA ASN A 48 12.55 27.32 -2.55
C ASN A 48 13.64 26.51 -1.80
N GLY A 49 14.92 26.87 -1.97
CA GLY A 49 16.11 26.20 -1.46
C GLY A 49 16.52 26.53 -0.02
N SER A 50 15.72 27.28 0.74
CA SER A 50 16.07 27.71 2.11
C SER A 50 15.19 27.10 3.24
N GLY A 51 14.28 26.19 2.92
CA GLY A 51 13.36 25.58 3.88
C GLY A 51 14.03 24.95 5.09
N SER A 52 13.77 25.47 6.29
CA SER A 52 14.36 24.97 7.54
C SER A 52 13.86 23.55 7.89
N LEU A 53 14.60 22.77 8.69
CA LEU A 53 14.16 21.43 9.13
C LEU A 53 12.75 21.43 9.75
N ALA A 54 12.42 22.44 10.54
CA ALA A 54 11.10 22.60 11.16
C ALA A 54 10.00 22.93 10.14
N GLU A 55 10.32 23.64 9.07
CA GLU A 55 9.41 24.01 7.99
C GLU A 55 9.18 22.87 7.00
N LEU A 56 10.26 22.22 6.54
CA LEU A 56 10.19 20.99 5.74
C LEU A 56 9.34 19.92 6.45
N SER A 57 9.49 19.80 7.78
CA SER A 57 8.68 18.87 8.58
C SER A 57 7.20 19.28 8.60
N LYS A 58 6.87 20.56 8.81
CA LYS A 58 5.49 21.06 8.76
C LYS A 58 4.86 20.88 7.37
N ASN A 59 5.63 21.07 6.30
CA ASN A 59 5.18 20.84 4.93
C ASN A 59 4.97 19.36 4.65
N PHE A 60 5.80 18.47 5.22
CA PHE A 60 5.57 17.03 5.17
C PHE A 60 4.32 16.62 5.97
N VAL A 61 4.10 17.14 7.18
CA VAL A 61 2.85 16.91 7.96
C VAL A 61 1.62 17.25 7.11
N ARG A 62 1.58 18.44 6.50
CA ARG A 62 0.48 18.84 5.60
C ARG A 62 0.30 17.87 4.43
N TYR A 63 1.39 17.48 3.77
CA TYR A 63 1.35 16.54 2.66
C TYR A 63 0.85 15.14 3.08
N ALA A 64 1.28 14.64 4.24
CA ALA A 64 0.87 13.35 4.79
C ALA A 64 -0.63 13.33 5.15
N LEU A 65 -1.14 14.38 5.80
CA LEU A 65 -2.56 14.56 6.10
C LEU A 65 -3.42 14.62 4.83
N ALA A 66 -2.98 15.34 3.80
CA ALA A 66 -3.67 15.41 2.51
C ALA A 66 -3.64 14.06 1.76
N CYS A 67 -2.52 13.32 1.85
CA CYS A 67 -2.40 11.96 1.32
C CYS A 67 -3.42 11.01 1.97
N GLU A 68 -3.58 11.06 3.30
CA GLU A 68 -4.51 10.19 3.99
C GLU A 68 -5.97 10.54 3.73
N TYR A 69 -6.34 11.83 3.74
CA TYR A 69 -7.68 12.28 3.33
C TYR A 69 -8.06 11.75 1.92
N ALA A 70 -7.09 11.71 1.00
CA ALA A 70 -7.25 11.18 -0.35
C ALA A 70 -7.07 9.64 -0.47
N ARG A 71 -6.73 8.93 0.62
CA ARG A 71 -6.28 7.52 0.65
C ARG A 71 -5.08 7.19 -0.26
N ILE A 72 -4.29 8.17 -0.66
CA ILE A 72 -3.11 8.00 -1.51
C ILE A 72 -1.87 7.65 -0.66
N PRO A 73 -1.16 6.53 -0.91
CA PRO A 73 0.09 6.22 -0.22
C PRO A 73 1.16 7.30 -0.39
N ILE A 74 1.79 7.68 0.72
CA ILE A 74 2.91 8.62 0.80
C ILE A 74 4.15 7.93 0.22
N ARG A 75 4.69 8.41 -0.90
CA ARG A 75 5.85 7.78 -1.57
C ARG A 75 7.12 8.58 -1.33
N ARG A 76 8.26 7.91 -1.10
CA ARG A 76 9.56 8.59 -0.90
C ARG A 76 9.94 9.52 -2.08
N GLN A 77 9.60 9.12 -3.31
CA GLN A 77 9.82 9.94 -4.50
C GLN A 77 8.97 11.22 -4.47
N ASP A 78 7.66 11.08 -4.26
CA ASP A 78 6.73 12.21 -4.15
C ASP A 78 7.13 13.19 -3.03
N VAL A 79 7.52 12.68 -1.84
CA VAL A 79 8.04 13.54 -0.75
C VAL A 79 9.32 14.28 -1.17
N SER A 80 10.23 13.59 -1.86
CA SER A 80 11.47 14.20 -2.33
C SER A 80 11.21 15.33 -3.34
N GLN A 81 10.21 15.18 -4.20
CA GLN A 81 9.84 16.18 -5.21
C GLN A 81 8.97 17.31 -4.66
N LYS A 82 7.96 17.01 -3.83
CA LYS A 82 6.90 17.95 -3.41
C LYS A 82 7.16 18.63 -2.06
N VAL A 83 8.10 18.13 -1.27
CA VAL A 83 8.38 18.64 0.08
C VAL A 83 9.84 19.03 0.26
N LEU A 84 10.79 18.22 -0.23
CA LEU A 84 12.22 18.47 0.00
C LEU A 84 12.90 19.29 -1.10
N GLY A 85 12.51 19.09 -2.36
CA GLY A 85 13.18 19.70 -3.51
C GLY A 85 14.67 19.35 -3.54
N SER A 86 15.52 20.38 -3.48
CA SER A 86 16.98 20.25 -3.36
C SER A 86 17.42 19.46 -2.12
N HIS A 87 16.66 19.51 -1.01
CA HIS A 87 16.99 18.91 0.29
C HIS A 87 16.80 17.38 0.37
N SER A 88 16.77 16.66 -0.76
CA SER A 88 16.59 15.21 -0.84
C SER A 88 17.45 14.37 0.14
N ARG A 89 18.66 14.86 0.49
CA ARG A 89 19.56 14.22 1.49
C ARG A 89 19.03 14.30 2.93
N ALA A 90 18.24 15.32 3.27
CA ALA A 90 17.66 15.51 4.60
C ALA A 90 16.46 14.58 4.89
N PHE A 91 15.99 13.78 3.91
CA PHE A 91 14.78 12.97 4.00
C PHE A 91 14.61 12.24 5.35
N LYS A 92 15.65 11.59 5.88
CA LYS A 92 15.54 10.89 7.15
C LYS A 92 15.25 11.84 8.32
N GLN A 93 16.01 12.93 8.46
CA GLN A 93 15.82 13.90 9.56
C GLN A 93 14.44 14.56 9.49
N VAL A 94 13.96 14.89 8.29
CA VAL A 94 12.63 15.46 8.08
C VAL A 94 11.54 14.41 8.35
N PHE A 95 11.71 13.16 7.93
CA PHE A 95 10.77 12.05 8.21
C PHE A 95 10.65 11.77 9.71
N ASP A 96 11.78 11.62 10.40
CA ASP A 96 11.82 11.34 11.84
C ASP A 96 11.13 12.48 12.63
N ALA A 97 11.42 13.74 12.29
CA ALA A 97 10.78 14.92 12.89
C ALA A 97 9.29 15.09 12.53
N THR A 98 8.88 14.65 11.34
CA THR A 98 7.48 14.66 10.89
C THR A 98 6.68 13.59 11.61
N ASN A 99 7.22 12.38 11.79
CA ASN A 99 6.55 11.31 12.52
C ASN A 99 6.33 11.70 13.99
N ALA A 100 7.31 12.33 14.62
CA ALA A 100 7.16 12.89 15.97
C ALA A 100 6.03 13.94 16.06
N GLN A 101 5.92 14.85 15.09
CA GLN A 101 4.83 15.85 15.06
C GLN A 101 3.44 15.23 14.79
N LEU A 102 3.36 14.20 13.95
CA LEU A 102 2.11 13.47 13.71
C LEU A 102 1.65 12.71 14.96
N LEU A 103 2.57 12.09 15.70
CA LEU A 103 2.28 11.38 16.94
C LEU A 103 1.84 12.35 18.05
N ASP A 104 2.60 13.41 18.29
CA ASP A 104 2.39 14.36 19.41
C ASP A 104 1.14 15.23 19.21
N VAL A 105 0.93 15.78 18.01
CA VAL A 105 -0.14 16.77 17.74
C VAL A 105 -1.41 16.13 17.17
N PHE A 106 -1.29 15.04 16.40
CA PHE A 106 -2.42 14.46 15.66
C PHE A 106 -2.79 13.03 16.09
N GLY A 107 -1.99 12.38 16.94
CA GLY A 107 -2.20 10.98 17.34
C GLY A 107 -2.09 9.98 16.18
N MET A 108 -1.26 10.27 15.17
CA MET A 108 -1.08 9.43 13.98
C MET A 108 0.39 9.08 13.74
N GLU A 109 0.65 7.94 13.08
CA GLU A 109 1.99 7.44 12.75
C GLU A 109 2.12 7.08 11.27
N MET A 110 3.29 7.32 10.67
CA MET A 110 3.63 6.90 9.30
C MET A 110 4.05 5.42 9.27
N VAL A 111 3.11 4.53 9.00
CA VAL A 111 3.34 3.07 8.92
C VAL A 111 3.71 2.67 7.49
N GLU A 112 4.78 1.87 7.33
CA GLU A 112 5.22 1.41 6.01
C GLU A 112 4.31 0.31 5.45
N LEU A 113 3.87 0.46 4.21
CA LEU A 113 3.10 -0.54 3.49
C LEU A 113 3.99 -1.75 3.12
N PRO A 114 3.50 -3.00 3.23
CA PRO A 114 4.24 -4.16 2.75
C PRO A 114 4.42 -4.12 1.23
N ASN A 115 5.52 -4.69 0.75
CA ASN A 115 5.75 -4.84 -0.69
C ASN A 115 4.61 -5.65 -1.34
N LYS A 116 4.16 -5.24 -2.53
CA LYS A 116 3.15 -5.98 -3.30
C LYS A 116 3.66 -7.39 -3.59
N GLU A 117 2.87 -8.39 -3.20
CA GLU A 117 3.23 -9.80 -3.40
C GLU A 117 3.30 -10.17 -4.89
N LYS A 118 4.30 -10.97 -5.24
CA LYS A 118 4.56 -11.46 -6.59
C LYS A 118 3.77 -12.76 -6.80
N VAL A 119 2.44 -12.69 -6.94
CA VAL A 119 1.58 -13.88 -6.78
C VAL A 119 1.38 -14.72 -8.03
N THR A 120 1.33 -14.15 -9.25
CA THR A 120 1.11 -14.97 -10.46
C THR A 120 2.31 -15.88 -10.73
N THR A 121 2.10 -17.01 -11.42
CA THR A 121 3.17 -17.97 -11.77
C THR A 121 4.32 -17.29 -12.52
N ARG A 122 4.00 -16.32 -13.39
CA ARG A 122 5.01 -15.49 -14.09
C ARG A 122 5.81 -14.61 -13.13
N GLN A 123 5.14 -13.96 -12.17
CA GLN A 123 5.80 -13.12 -11.15
C GLN A 123 6.64 -13.97 -10.18
N LYS A 124 6.16 -15.15 -9.78
CA LYS A 124 6.89 -16.12 -8.94
C LYS A 124 8.17 -16.63 -9.62
N ARG A 125 8.12 -16.98 -10.91
CA ARG A 125 9.32 -17.37 -11.67
C ARG A 125 10.32 -16.22 -11.81
N ALA A 126 9.84 -15.00 -12.09
CA ALA A 126 10.70 -13.82 -12.13
C ALA A 126 11.30 -13.46 -10.75
N ALA A 127 10.60 -13.74 -9.66
CA ALA A 127 11.10 -13.61 -8.30
C ALA A 127 12.20 -14.64 -8.00
N ALA A 128 11.98 -15.92 -8.33
CA ALA A 128 12.99 -16.96 -8.13
C ALA A 128 14.28 -16.72 -8.95
N ALA A 129 14.17 -16.06 -10.11
CA ALA A 129 15.30 -15.64 -10.93
C ALA A 129 15.98 -14.33 -10.46
N SER A 130 15.52 -13.71 -9.36
CA SER A 130 16.11 -12.50 -8.80
C SER A 130 16.16 -12.57 -7.27
N GLU A 131 17.33 -12.87 -6.70
CA GLU A 131 17.59 -12.92 -5.24
C GLU A 131 17.33 -11.55 -4.57
N SER A 132 16.06 -11.23 -4.33
CA SER A 132 15.63 -9.97 -3.76
C SER A 132 15.54 -10.09 -2.25
N GLN A 133 16.61 -9.68 -1.56
CA GLN A 133 16.52 -9.26 -0.16
C GLN A 133 15.31 -8.34 0.04
N ASN A 134 14.57 -8.52 1.14
CA ASN A 134 13.44 -7.65 1.49
C ASN A 134 13.93 -6.22 1.76
N LYS A 135 13.83 -5.36 0.75
CA LYS A 135 14.05 -3.91 0.86
C LYS A 135 12.75 -3.24 1.28
N SER A 136 12.87 -2.09 1.95
CA SER A 136 11.73 -1.23 2.28
C SER A 136 10.92 -0.88 1.04
N SER A 137 9.58 -0.81 1.16
CA SER A 137 8.69 -0.47 0.05
C SER A 137 8.76 1.01 -0.33
N ASN A 138 9.29 1.84 0.59
CA ASN A 138 9.39 3.29 0.50
C ASN A 138 8.03 3.97 0.27
N GLN A 139 6.96 3.36 0.79
CA GLN A 139 5.57 3.79 0.71
C GLN A 139 4.91 3.67 2.08
N TRP A 140 4.32 4.75 2.58
CA TRP A 140 3.70 4.81 3.90
C TRP A 140 2.23 5.25 3.81
N VAL A 141 1.47 4.97 4.87
CA VAL A 141 0.12 5.52 5.14
C VAL A 141 0.10 6.10 6.55
N LEU A 142 -0.89 6.93 6.87
CA LEU A 142 -1.09 7.34 8.26
C LEU A 142 -2.00 6.34 8.96
N GLN A 143 -1.55 5.81 10.09
CA GLN A 143 -2.37 4.99 10.97
C GLN A 143 -2.65 5.73 12.28
N ASN A 144 -3.86 5.55 12.80
CA ASN A 144 -4.27 6.07 14.10
C ASN A 144 -3.49 5.40 15.25
N ALA A 145 -2.67 6.18 15.95
CA ALA A 145 -1.87 5.75 17.10
C ALA A 145 -2.59 5.92 18.45
N LEU A 146 -3.80 6.50 18.49
CA LEU A 146 -4.54 6.68 19.73
C LEU A 146 -4.90 5.33 20.39
N PRO A 147 -4.81 5.22 21.74
CA PRO A 147 -5.29 4.06 22.49
C PRO A 147 -6.75 3.70 22.20
N GLU A 148 -7.08 2.40 22.27
CA GLU A 148 -8.40 1.83 21.92
C GLU A 148 -9.60 2.57 22.53
N ARG A 149 -9.52 2.96 23.80
CA ARG A 149 -10.54 3.75 24.51
C ARG A 149 -10.92 5.09 23.86
N PHE A 150 -10.08 5.60 22.95
CA PHE A 150 -10.31 6.82 22.18
C PHE A 150 -10.64 6.54 20.70
N ARG A 151 -10.70 5.27 20.28
CA ARG A 151 -11.06 4.85 18.92
C ARG A 151 -12.57 4.78 18.71
N THR A 152 -13.31 5.73 19.30
CA THR A 152 -14.77 5.81 19.22
C THR A 152 -15.20 6.74 18.08
N PRO A 153 -16.33 6.49 17.38
CA PRO A 153 -16.80 7.35 16.29
C PRO A 153 -17.05 8.82 16.69
N GLN A 154 -17.30 9.07 17.98
CA GLN A 154 -17.47 10.41 18.55
C GLN A 154 -16.17 11.22 18.64
N ILE A 155 -15.01 10.54 18.66
CA ILE A 155 -13.67 11.16 18.66
C ILE A 155 -13.07 11.10 17.25
N LEU A 156 -13.19 9.95 16.60
CA LEU A 156 -12.73 9.69 15.24
C LEU A 156 -13.92 9.66 14.28
N SER A 157 -14.45 10.85 14.00
CA SER A 157 -15.40 11.03 12.90
C SER A 157 -14.70 10.74 11.56
N PRO A 158 -15.28 9.90 10.67
CA PRO A 158 -14.71 9.62 9.35
C PRO A 158 -14.42 10.89 8.54
N PRO A 159 -13.32 10.94 7.76
CA PRO A 159 -12.99 12.10 6.94
C PRO A 159 -14.09 12.40 5.93
N GLN A 160 -14.67 13.60 5.98
CA GLN A 160 -15.86 13.97 5.21
C GLN A 160 -15.60 13.98 3.69
N ALA A 161 -16.06 12.95 2.99
CA ALA A 161 -16.35 12.96 1.56
C ALA A 161 -17.27 11.78 1.15
N PRO A 162 -18.51 11.99 0.66
CA PRO A 162 -19.32 13.22 0.73
C PRO A 162 -20.05 13.39 2.07
N THR A 163 -20.31 12.28 2.79
CA THR A 163 -20.95 12.28 4.12
C THR A 163 -20.25 11.28 5.03
N SER A 164 -20.36 11.47 6.36
CA SER A 164 -19.81 10.54 7.34
C SER A 164 -20.44 9.13 7.24
N GLU A 165 -21.69 9.05 6.78
CA GLU A 165 -22.42 7.78 6.59
C GLU A 165 -21.88 7.00 5.39
N LEU A 166 -21.69 7.65 4.24
CA LEU A 166 -21.11 7.03 3.05
C LEU A 166 -19.67 6.53 3.30
N GLU A 167 -18.88 7.26 4.08
CA GLU A 167 -17.54 6.79 4.43
C GLU A 167 -17.59 5.65 5.46
N SER A 168 -18.45 5.71 6.48
CA SER A 168 -18.67 4.58 7.42
C SER A 168 -19.09 3.31 6.68
N ALA A 169 -19.95 3.46 5.66
CA ALA A 169 -20.40 2.36 4.82
C ALA A 169 -19.27 1.83 3.90
N TYR A 170 -18.39 2.68 3.38
CA TYR A 170 -17.20 2.25 2.63
C TYR A 170 -16.23 1.46 3.52
N ILE A 171 -15.99 1.95 4.75
CA ILE A 171 -15.15 1.28 5.76
C ILE A 171 -15.71 -0.10 6.12
N GLY A 172 -17.00 -0.19 6.41
CA GLY A 172 -17.66 -1.48 6.68
C GLY A 172 -17.57 -2.44 5.49
N LEU A 173 -17.74 -1.94 4.26
CA LEU A 173 -17.71 -2.76 3.06
C LEU A 173 -16.29 -3.26 2.71
N TYR A 174 -15.25 -2.43 2.78
CA TYR A 174 -13.88 -2.91 2.54
C TYR A 174 -13.41 -3.86 3.66
N THR A 175 -13.78 -3.57 4.91
CA THR A 175 -13.46 -4.45 6.06
C THR A 175 -14.10 -5.82 5.90
N MET A 176 -15.35 -5.87 5.44
CA MET A 176 -16.05 -7.11 5.10
C MET A 176 -15.38 -7.86 3.94
N VAL A 177 -15.02 -7.19 2.85
CA VAL A 177 -14.37 -7.84 1.69
C VAL A 177 -12.97 -8.39 2.07
N ILE A 178 -12.18 -7.64 2.83
CA ILE A 178 -10.88 -8.10 3.35
C ILE A 178 -11.07 -9.27 4.31
N SER A 179 -12.09 -9.24 5.17
CA SER A 179 -12.43 -10.36 6.05
C SER A 179 -12.79 -11.62 5.26
N LEU A 180 -13.61 -11.50 4.21
CA LEU A 180 -13.96 -12.63 3.32
C LEU A 180 -12.73 -13.21 2.62
N ILE A 181 -11.82 -12.38 2.12
CA ILE A 181 -10.58 -12.84 1.46
C ILE A 181 -9.68 -13.55 2.48
N THR A 182 -9.44 -12.92 3.64
CA THR A 182 -8.54 -13.45 4.68
C THR A 182 -9.05 -14.77 5.25
N LEU A 183 -10.33 -14.87 5.63
CA LEU A 183 -10.95 -16.09 6.17
C LEU A 183 -11.06 -17.24 5.15
N ASN A 184 -10.81 -16.97 3.87
CA ASN A 184 -10.72 -17.98 2.80
C ASN A 184 -9.26 -18.40 2.47
N GLY A 185 -8.28 -18.02 3.30
CA GLY A 185 -6.87 -18.35 3.11
C GLY A 185 -6.08 -17.28 2.34
N GLY A 186 -6.55 -16.04 2.30
CA GLY A 186 -5.85 -14.89 1.70
C GLY A 186 -6.13 -14.66 0.21
N SER A 187 -6.87 -15.54 -0.45
CA SER A 187 -7.27 -15.43 -1.87
C SER A 187 -8.70 -15.92 -2.10
N LEU A 188 -9.47 -15.20 -2.90
CA LEU A 188 -10.88 -15.49 -3.14
C LEU A 188 -11.28 -15.26 -4.61
N SER A 189 -11.72 -16.32 -5.30
CA SER A 189 -12.12 -16.21 -6.71
C SER A 189 -13.36 -15.33 -6.90
N GLU A 190 -13.41 -14.65 -8.05
CA GLU A 190 -14.46 -13.69 -8.43
C GLU A 190 -15.87 -14.30 -8.29
N GLN A 191 -16.06 -15.54 -8.73
CA GLN A 191 -17.31 -16.30 -8.58
C GLN A 191 -17.73 -16.52 -7.12
N ARG A 192 -16.76 -16.70 -6.21
CA ARG A 192 -17.03 -16.90 -4.78
C ARG A 192 -17.32 -15.57 -4.09
N LEU A 193 -16.60 -14.50 -4.43
CA LEU A 193 -16.88 -13.14 -3.96
C LEU A 193 -18.30 -12.71 -4.37
N ASP A 194 -18.67 -12.88 -5.64
CA ASP A 194 -20.03 -12.62 -6.13
C ASP A 194 -21.09 -13.44 -5.37
N ARG A 195 -20.82 -14.72 -5.08
CA ARG A 195 -21.75 -15.55 -4.30
C ARG A 195 -21.93 -15.06 -2.85
N TYR A 196 -20.89 -14.50 -2.23
CA TYR A 196 -21.01 -13.88 -0.90
C TYR A 196 -21.78 -12.56 -1.00
N LEU A 197 -21.44 -11.67 -1.94
CA LEU A 197 -22.12 -10.38 -2.13
C LEU A 197 -23.62 -10.56 -2.45
N ARG A 198 -23.98 -11.54 -3.30
CA ARG A 198 -25.38 -11.94 -3.57
C ARG A 198 -26.15 -12.29 -2.30
N ARG A 199 -25.52 -12.98 -1.36
CA ARG A 199 -26.15 -13.36 -0.07
C ARG A 199 -26.40 -12.16 0.85
N MET A 200 -25.76 -11.01 0.57
CA MET A 200 -25.90 -9.77 1.33
C MET A 200 -26.62 -8.67 0.53
N ASN A 201 -27.30 -9.03 -0.57
CA ASN A 201 -27.97 -8.12 -1.50
C ASN A 201 -27.05 -6.99 -2.03
N ALA A 202 -25.77 -7.31 -2.27
CA ALA A 202 -24.71 -6.37 -2.61
C ALA A 202 -24.02 -6.68 -3.97
N ASP A 203 -24.70 -7.40 -4.87
CA ASP A 203 -24.14 -7.94 -6.12
C ASP A 203 -24.27 -7.02 -7.34
N GLU A 204 -25.28 -6.14 -7.35
CA GLU A 204 -25.41 -5.06 -8.34
C GLU A 204 -25.11 -3.69 -7.73
N SER A 205 -25.77 -3.37 -6.61
CA SER A 205 -25.64 -2.11 -5.88
C SER A 205 -25.17 -2.35 -4.45
N THR A 206 -24.33 -1.46 -3.94
CA THR A 206 -23.86 -1.43 -2.55
C THR A 206 -24.25 -0.10 -1.91
N PRO A 207 -24.18 0.06 -0.57
CA PRO A 207 -24.46 1.33 0.10
C PRO A 207 -23.63 2.55 -0.38
N VAL A 208 -22.56 2.31 -1.16
CA VAL A 208 -21.63 3.33 -1.65
C VAL A 208 -21.50 3.37 -3.18
N GLY A 209 -22.42 2.73 -3.91
CA GLY A 209 -22.48 2.71 -5.37
C GLY A 209 -22.48 1.30 -5.97
N ARG A 210 -22.38 1.20 -7.31
CA ARG A 210 -22.35 -0.09 -8.03
C ARG A 210 -21.16 -0.95 -7.62
N LYS A 211 -21.37 -2.27 -7.50
CA LYS A 211 -20.36 -3.25 -7.08
C LYS A 211 -19.02 -3.05 -7.81
N ASP A 212 -19.05 -3.03 -9.14
CA ASP A 212 -17.81 -3.02 -9.94
C ASP A 212 -17.02 -1.72 -9.78
N ASP A 213 -17.69 -0.59 -9.64
CA ASP A 213 -17.04 0.72 -9.45
C ASP A 213 -16.46 0.85 -8.04
N VAL A 214 -17.11 0.21 -7.06
CA VAL A 214 -16.66 0.13 -5.68
C VAL A 214 -15.48 -0.82 -5.52
N LEU A 215 -15.46 -1.96 -6.22
CA LEU A 215 -14.29 -2.85 -6.29
C LEU A 215 -13.10 -2.16 -6.98
N LYS A 216 -13.33 -1.41 -8.08
CA LYS A 216 -12.29 -0.56 -8.71
C LYS A 216 -11.75 0.50 -7.74
N ARG A 217 -12.62 1.11 -6.90
CA ARG A 217 -12.19 2.05 -5.84
C ARG A 217 -11.32 1.34 -4.79
N MET A 218 -11.72 0.16 -4.29
CA MET A 218 -10.93 -0.61 -3.33
C MET A 218 -9.56 -1.04 -3.89
N GLU A 219 -9.47 -1.36 -5.18
CA GLU A 219 -8.21 -1.67 -5.85
C GLU A 219 -7.31 -0.43 -6.01
N LYS A 220 -7.90 0.72 -6.40
CA LYS A 220 -7.21 2.02 -6.51
C LYS A 220 -6.66 2.50 -5.17
N ASP A 221 -7.47 2.44 -4.12
CA ASP A 221 -7.13 2.89 -2.77
C ASP A 221 -6.16 1.91 -2.06
N GLY A 222 -5.98 0.69 -2.61
CA GLY A 222 -4.96 -0.29 -2.20
C GLY A 222 -5.43 -1.33 -1.18
N TYR A 223 -6.73 -1.46 -0.97
CA TYR A 223 -7.36 -2.43 -0.06
C TYR A 223 -7.37 -3.86 -0.61
N ILE A 224 -7.58 -4.00 -1.93
CA ILE A 224 -7.58 -5.29 -2.63
C ILE A 224 -6.72 -5.23 -3.90
N VAL A 225 -6.42 -6.38 -4.49
CA VAL A 225 -5.73 -6.53 -5.78
C VAL A 225 -6.45 -7.59 -6.60
N LYS A 226 -6.76 -7.29 -7.88
CA LYS A 226 -7.28 -8.27 -8.84
C LYS A 226 -6.12 -9.05 -9.46
N VAL A 227 -6.03 -10.34 -9.19
CA VAL A 227 -5.04 -11.25 -9.76
C VAL A 227 -5.70 -12.06 -10.88
N LYS A 228 -5.33 -11.74 -12.12
CA LYS A 228 -5.72 -12.52 -13.30
C LYS A 228 -4.60 -13.51 -13.66
N GLU A 229 -4.93 -14.79 -13.73
CA GLU A 229 -4.03 -15.85 -14.19
C GLU A 229 -4.68 -16.63 -15.35
N THR A 230 -4.08 -16.53 -16.53
CA THR A 230 -4.47 -17.29 -17.72
C THR A 230 -3.90 -18.70 -17.61
N SER A 231 -4.77 -19.70 -17.55
CA SER A 231 -4.39 -21.12 -17.45
C SER A 231 -3.75 -21.61 -18.75
N VAL A 232 -3.00 -22.71 -18.68
CA VAL A 232 -2.37 -23.33 -19.87
C VAL A 232 -3.42 -23.74 -20.90
N ASP A 233 -4.59 -24.18 -20.45
CA ASP A 233 -5.74 -24.56 -21.28
C ASP A 233 -6.57 -23.36 -21.80
N GLY A 234 -6.04 -22.14 -21.70
CA GLY A 234 -6.68 -20.91 -22.18
C GLY A 234 -7.76 -20.32 -21.26
N GLY A 235 -8.13 -21.00 -20.17
CA GLY A 235 -9.09 -20.50 -19.19
C GLY A 235 -8.54 -19.38 -18.31
N ASP A 236 -9.08 -18.18 -18.44
CA ASP A 236 -8.77 -17.05 -17.54
C ASP A 236 -9.43 -17.22 -16.17
N THR A 237 -8.62 -17.32 -15.11
CA THR A 237 -9.08 -17.29 -13.71
C THR A 237 -8.82 -15.91 -13.10
N ILE A 238 -9.73 -15.45 -12.24
CA ILE A 238 -9.64 -14.17 -11.53
C ILE A 238 -9.84 -14.40 -10.04
N ASP A 239 -8.82 -14.07 -9.26
CA ASP A 239 -8.80 -14.10 -7.81
C ASP A 239 -8.59 -12.70 -7.22
N TRP A 240 -9.22 -12.45 -6.08
CA TRP A 240 -9.07 -11.24 -5.28
C TRP A 240 -8.22 -11.53 -4.05
N MET A 241 -7.25 -10.65 -3.77
CA MET A 241 -6.31 -10.77 -2.65
C MET A 241 -6.20 -9.45 -1.89
N VAL A 242 -5.82 -9.49 -0.62
CA VAL A 242 -5.69 -8.29 0.22
C VAL A 242 -4.50 -7.45 -0.23
N GLY A 243 -4.74 -6.17 -0.54
CA GLY A 243 -3.72 -5.21 -0.97
C GLY A 243 -2.89 -4.65 0.20
N PRO A 244 -1.80 -3.91 -0.09
CA PRO A 244 -0.89 -3.43 0.95
C PRO A 244 -1.55 -2.55 2.02
N ARG A 245 -2.46 -1.64 1.64
CA ARG A 245 -3.19 -0.79 2.60
C ARG A 245 -4.12 -1.66 3.45
N GLY A 246 -4.84 -2.59 2.82
CA GLY A 246 -5.72 -3.54 3.51
C GLY A 246 -5.00 -4.40 4.56
N LYS A 247 -3.75 -4.81 4.30
CA LYS A 247 -2.94 -5.59 5.26
C LYS A 247 -2.46 -4.79 6.48
N VAL A 248 -2.37 -3.46 6.37
CA VAL A 248 -1.94 -2.57 7.45
C VAL A 248 -3.13 -2.06 8.28
N GLU A 249 -4.24 -1.68 7.62
CA GLU A 249 -5.44 -1.18 8.30
C GLU A 249 -6.36 -2.28 8.82
N VAL A 250 -6.48 -3.40 8.10
CA VAL A 250 -7.40 -4.50 8.42
C VAL A 250 -6.60 -5.80 8.55
N GLY A 251 -5.68 -5.81 9.52
CA GLY A 251 -4.90 -6.99 9.90
C GLY A 251 -5.75 -8.10 10.54
N ALA A 252 -5.12 -9.24 10.85
CA ALA A 252 -5.79 -10.42 11.41
C ALA A 252 -6.63 -10.12 12.68
N GLU A 253 -6.12 -9.29 13.59
CA GLU A 253 -6.84 -8.88 14.80
C GLU A 253 -8.10 -8.05 14.48
N ALA A 254 -8.05 -7.18 13.47
CA ALA A 254 -9.19 -6.39 13.02
C ALA A 254 -10.27 -7.27 12.38
N VAL A 255 -9.87 -8.28 11.59
CA VAL A 255 -10.79 -9.30 11.04
C VAL A 255 -11.43 -10.11 12.17
N ALA A 256 -10.66 -10.48 13.21
CA ALA A 256 -11.18 -11.19 14.38
C ALA A 256 -12.15 -10.34 15.20
N GLY A 257 -11.83 -9.07 15.45
CA GLY A 257 -12.71 -8.11 16.11
C GLY A 257 -14.01 -7.87 15.33
N PHE A 258 -13.92 -7.68 14.02
CA PHE A 258 -15.08 -7.54 13.13
C PHE A 258 -15.98 -8.78 13.18
N ALA A 259 -15.40 -9.99 13.10
CA ALA A 259 -16.15 -11.24 13.22
C ALA A 259 -16.90 -11.33 14.57
N ARG A 260 -16.24 -11.00 15.69
CA ARG A 260 -16.86 -10.99 17.03
C ARG A 260 -18.02 -9.99 17.12
N VAL A 261 -17.87 -8.79 16.54
CA VAL A 261 -18.94 -7.78 16.51
C VAL A 261 -20.14 -8.23 15.65
N VAL A 262 -19.89 -8.91 14.53
CA VAL A 262 -20.97 -9.38 13.62
C VAL A 262 -21.71 -10.60 14.18
N TYR A 263 -21.03 -11.55 14.83
CA TYR A 263 -21.67 -12.71 15.46
C TYR A 263 -22.19 -12.44 16.89
N GLY A 264 -21.69 -11.40 17.57
CA GLY A 264 -22.19 -10.93 18.86
C GLY A 264 -22.22 -12.03 19.93
N ASN A 265 -23.39 -12.29 20.49
CA ASN A 265 -23.58 -13.31 21.53
C ASN A 265 -23.57 -14.76 20.99
N ASP A 266 -23.67 -14.96 19.67
CA ASP A 266 -23.67 -16.28 19.02
C ASP A 266 -22.24 -16.79 18.72
N VAL A 267 -21.20 -16.10 19.19
CA VAL A 267 -19.80 -16.53 19.13
C VAL A 267 -19.59 -17.74 20.05
N THR A 268 -19.79 -18.93 19.49
CA THR A 268 -19.45 -20.20 20.15
C THR A 268 -17.95 -20.46 20.14
N GLU A 269 -17.46 -21.30 21.05
CA GLU A 269 -16.04 -21.69 21.10
C GLU A 269 -15.54 -22.31 19.78
N ASP A 270 -16.41 -23.02 19.05
CA ASP A 270 -16.11 -23.57 17.72
C ASP A 270 -15.89 -22.45 16.67
N ILE A 271 -16.60 -21.32 16.76
CA ILE A 271 -16.36 -20.15 15.91
C ILE A 271 -15.00 -19.51 16.26
N GLU A 272 -14.65 -19.34 17.53
CA GLU A 272 -13.32 -18.85 17.95
C GLU A 272 -12.18 -19.79 17.53
N GLN A 273 -12.34 -21.11 17.68
CA GLN A 273 -11.36 -22.11 17.26
C GLN A 273 -11.17 -22.15 15.74
N ARG A 274 -12.21 -21.86 14.96
CA ARG A 274 -12.11 -21.69 13.50
C ARG A 274 -11.47 -20.35 13.14
N LEU A 275 -11.84 -19.26 13.81
CA LEU A 275 -11.35 -17.91 13.59
C LEU A 275 -9.84 -17.82 13.84
N THR A 276 -9.38 -18.29 15.00
CA THR A 276 -7.96 -18.35 15.36
C THR A 276 -7.15 -19.23 14.40
N ARG A 277 -7.70 -20.36 13.95
CA ARG A 277 -7.08 -21.24 12.95
C ARG A 277 -6.97 -20.59 11.57
N SER A 278 -8.04 -19.99 11.05
CA SER A 278 -8.06 -19.34 9.73
C SER A 278 -7.21 -18.07 9.66
N LEU A 279 -6.96 -17.42 10.80
CA LEU A 279 -6.19 -16.17 10.89
C LEU A 279 -4.74 -16.37 11.37
N GLY A 280 -4.35 -17.58 11.79
CA GLY A 280 -2.99 -17.89 12.24
C GLY A 280 -2.57 -17.23 13.57
N ILE A 281 -3.51 -16.68 14.34
CA ILE A 281 -3.25 -15.85 15.54
C ILE A 281 -2.58 -16.63 16.69
N ALA A 282 -2.65 -17.97 16.67
CA ALA A 282 -2.25 -18.85 17.78
C ALA A 282 -0.74 -18.87 18.11
N GLU A 283 0.14 -18.31 17.29
CA GLU A 283 1.59 -18.23 17.56
C GLU A 283 2.12 -16.77 17.71
N GLY A 284 1.23 -15.83 18.04
CA GLY A 284 1.52 -14.39 18.15
C GLY A 284 1.67 -13.81 19.56
N GLY A 285 2.14 -14.60 20.55
CA GLY A 285 2.35 -14.10 21.92
C GLY A 285 3.44 -13.01 21.99
N PRO A 286 3.33 -12.02 22.91
CA PRO A 286 4.21 -10.85 22.90
C PRO A 286 5.68 -11.20 23.13
N SER A 287 6.55 -10.67 22.28
CA SER A 287 8.00 -10.85 22.31
C SER A 287 8.59 -10.44 23.66
N GLN A 288 8.87 -11.41 24.52
CA GLN A 288 9.63 -11.17 25.75
C GLN A 288 11.00 -10.61 25.38
N GLN A 289 11.32 -9.43 25.91
CA GLN A 289 12.64 -8.83 25.76
C GLN A 289 13.69 -9.81 26.33
N PRO A 290 14.82 -10.07 25.62
CA PRO A 290 15.84 -10.98 26.13
C PRO A 290 16.42 -10.41 27.43
N ALA A 291 16.13 -11.06 28.55
CA ALA A 291 16.55 -10.61 29.86
C ALA A 291 18.09 -10.58 29.95
N ILE A 292 18.63 -9.40 30.23
CA ILE A 292 20.06 -9.16 30.41
C ILE A 292 20.59 -9.90 31.65
N SER A 293 21.10 -11.11 31.44
CA SER A 293 21.67 -11.98 32.47
C SER A 293 23.05 -11.49 32.95
N GLY A 294 23.04 -10.42 33.74
CA GLY A 294 24.24 -9.89 34.40
C GLY A 294 24.86 -10.92 35.35
N THR A 295 25.94 -11.57 34.90
CA THR A 295 26.76 -12.47 35.72
C THR A 295 27.90 -11.66 36.36
N ALA A 296 27.74 -11.32 37.64
CA ALA A 296 28.77 -10.62 38.39
C ALA A 296 30.00 -11.52 38.60
N GLY A 297 31.19 -10.98 38.30
CA GLY A 297 32.44 -11.70 38.48
C GLY A 297 32.88 -11.78 39.95
N THR A 298 33.63 -12.83 40.28
CA THR A 298 34.47 -12.91 41.49
C THR A 298 35.90 -13.22 41.08
N ALA A 299 36.86 -12.49 41.65
CA ALA A 299 38.29 -12.62 41.32
C ALA A 299 38.98 -13.64 42.23
N GLY A 300 39.93 -14.42 41.67
CA GLY A 300 40.67 -15.48 42.38
C GLY A 300 42.05 -15.69 41.76
N THR A 301 43.01 -14.93 42.25
CA THR A 301 44.41 -14.80 41.79
C THR A 301 45.28 -16.07 41.77
N ALA A 302 46.19 -16.09 40.78
CA ALA A 302 47.58 -16.58 40.85
C ALA A 302 47.89 -18.10 40.88
N GLY A 303 48.91 -18.48 40.10
CA GLY A 303 49.53 -19.81 40.07
C GLY A 303 50.42 -19.97 38.83
N THR A 304 51.75 -19.92 38.99
CA THR A 304 52.70 -19.96 37.86
C THR A 304 53.79 -21.03 38.07
N ALA A 305 53.70 -22.13 37.32
CA ALA A 305 54.74 -23.11 37.03
C ALA A 305 54.36 -23.82 35.71
N VAL A 306 55.16 -23.93 34.63
CA VAL A 306 56.57 -24.30 34.39
C VAL A 306 56.74 -25.80 34.05
N GLN A 307 57.49 -26.05 32.96
CA GLN A 307 57.92 -27.34 32.38
C GLN A 307 56.86 -28.20 31.66
N GLY A 308 57.33 -28.96 30.64
CA GLY A 308 56.52 -29.87 29.81
C GLY A 308 56.90 -29.87 28.33
N GLU A 309 58.03 -30.48 27.97
CA GLU A 309 58.31 -30.85 26.57
C GLU A 309 57.42 -32.04 26.15
N GLU A 310 57.02 -32.11 24.88
CA GLU A 310 57.55 -33.15 23.97
C GLU A 310 56.99 -33.03 22.53
N ARG A 311 57.70 -33.67 21.59
CA ARG A 311 57.34 -33.75 20.17
C ARG A 311 56.32 -34.86 19.91
N ARG A 312 55.43 -34.69 18.93
CA ARG A 312 54.93 -35.84 18.14
C ARG A 312 54.73 -35.52 16.65
N GLN A 313 55.70 -35.95 15.84
CA GLN A 313 55.49 -36.20 14.42
C GLN A 313 54.89 -37.60 14.25
N SER A 314 53.83 -37.76 13.44
CA SER A 314 53.68 -38.98 12.61
C SER A 314 52.57 -38.88 11.55
N ARG A 315 53.00 -38.88 10.28
CA ARG A 315 52.48 -39.65 9.12
C ARG A 315 50.95 -39.65 8.86
N ARG A 316 50.48 -39.13 7.72
CA ARG A 316 50.53 -39.75 6.36
C ARG A 316 49.99 -41.19 6.30
N LEU A 317 48.79 -41.33 5.73
CA LEU A 317 48.35 -42.30 4.70
C LEU A 317 46.90 -41.89 4.33
N GLY A 318 46.42 -41.91 3.08
CA GLY A 318 47.07 -42.27 1.82
C GLY A 318 46.23 -43.26 1.01
N ARG A 319 45.24 -42.78 0.24
CA ARG A 319 44.49 -43.60 -0.72
C ARG A 319 44.27 -42.85 -2.03
N ARG A 320 44.76 -43.41 -3.13
CA ARG A 320 44.62 -42.95 -4.53
C ARG A 320 44.37 -44.19 -5.39
N GLY A 321 43.52 -44.08 -6.40
CA GLY A 321 43.11 -45.21 -7.24
C GLY A 321 41.62 -45.11 -7.63
N ASN A 322 41.16 -45.06 -8.89
CA ASN A 322 41.67 -44.66 -10.23
C ASN A 322 41.01 -45.57 -11.29
N GLY A 323 40.69 -45.01 -12.48
CA GLY A 323 40.12 -45.72 -13.64
C GLY A 323 38.63 -45.39 -13.84
N GLY A 324 38.12 -45.10 -15.04
CA GLY A 324 38.76 -44.78 -16.34
C GLY A 324 38.14 -43.50 -16.96
N ASP A 325 38.53 -42.96 -18.12
CA ASP A 325 39.09 -43.55 -19.36
C ASP A 325 38.18 -44.62 -20.02
N GLU A 326 37.83 -44.55 -21.32
CA GLU A 326 38.04 -43.51 -22.36
C GLU A 326 37.04 -43.74 -23.54
N GLY A 327 36.85 -42.76 -24.44
CA GLY A 327 36.09 -42.85 -25.71
C GLY A 327 34.57 -42.58 -25.61
N GLU A 328 33.90 -41.93 -26.57
CA GLU A 328 34.29 -41.43 -27.92
C GLU A 328 34.20 -39.89 -28.04
#